data_AF-A0A5K1DWL2-F1
#
_entry.id   AF-A0A5K1DWL2-F1
#
_cell.length_a   1.000
_cell.length_b   1.000
_cell.length_c   1.000
_cell.angle_alpha   90.00
_cell.angle_beta   90.00
_cell.angle_gamma   90.00
#
_symmetry.space_group_name_H-M   'P 1'
#
loop_
_entity.id
_entity.type
_entity.pdbx_description
1 polymer ?
#
loop_
_entity_poly.entity_id
_entity_poly.type
_entity_poly.pdbx_seq_one_letter_code
_entity_poly.pdbx_strand_id
1 'polypeptide(L)'
;KRNYKTNFGLIIFPVVLCLILFLIQKLVDQELDKSKYKCGCKCVDTSTDGSCRMACGIQYSTLDQASSCPIPNPPKWPALMQIPLSENRAVRSDSDLSLDLPDSSCKQTQSCPVTVLFTGGNKTLAN
;
A
#
# COMPACT_ATOMS: atom_id res chain seq x y z
N LYS A 1 18.65 49.36 6.41
CA LYS A 1 19.35 48.46 7.38
C LYS A 1 18.80 47.06 7.16
N ARG A 2 19.54 46.15 6.50
CA ARG A 2 19.05 44.80 6.15
C ARG A 2 18.76 44.03 7.45
N ASN A 3 17.58 43.42 7.58
CA ASN A 3 17.16 42.63 8.73
C ASN A 3 17.89 41.28 8.73
N TYR A 4 19.20 41.31 9.02
CA TYR A 4 20.10 40.15 9.01
C TYR A 4 19.59 38.99 9.86
N LYS A 5 18.84 39.28 10.94
CA LYS A 5 18.24 38.28 11.82
C LYS A 5 17.20 37.41 11.11
N THR A 6 16.36 37.99 10.25
CA THR A 6 15.32 37.25 9.52
C THR A 6 15.91 36.40 8.40
N ASN A 7 16.90 36.93 7.68
CA ASN A 7 17.60 36.16 6.63
C ASN A 7 18.39 34.97 7.20
N PHE A 8 18.99 35.12 8.38
CA PHE A 8 19.72 34.03 9.03
C PHE A 8 18.76 32.91 9.50
N GLY A 9 17.58 33.27 10.00
CA GLY A 9 16.54 32.30 10.37
C GLY A 9 16.06 31.45 9.19
N LEU A 10 15.88 32.07 8.01
CA LEU A 10 15.47 31.34 6.80
C LEU A 10 16.52 30.33 6.31
N ILE A 11 17.80 30.57 6.57
CA ILE A 11 18.90 29.67 6.18
C ILE A 11 19.16 28.59 7.23
N ILE A 12 19.03 28.92 8.53
CA ILE A 12 19.24 27.94 9.62
C ILE A 12 18.15 26.89 9.66
N PHE A 13 16.90 27.30 9.41
CA PHE A 13 15.76 26.40 9.51
C PHE A 13 15.92 25.08 8.73
N PRO A 14 16.26 25.09 7.42
CA PRO A 14 16.49 23.82 6.70
C PRO A 14 17.68 23.04 7.26
N VAL A 15 18.75 23.70 7.72
CA VAL A 15 19.92 23.02 8.32
C VAL A 15 19.53 22.29 9.60
N VAL A 16 18.76 22.93 10.48
CA VAL A 16 18.28 22.32 11.73
C VAL A 16 17.37 21.14 11.44
N LEU A 17 16.44 21.27 10.48
CA LEU A 17 15.59 20.14 10.07
C LEU A 17 16.43 18.97 9.54
N CYS A 18 17.44 19.22 8.71
CA CYS A 18 18.34 18.17 8.22
C CYS A 18 19.09 17.47 9.36
N LEU A 19 19.57 18.22 10.37
CA LEU A 19 20.23 17.65 11.54
C LEU A 19 19.28 16.77 12.35
N ILE A 20 18.05 17.21 12.57
CA ILE A 20 17.02 16.44 13.28
C ILE A 20 16.73 15.14 12.51
N LEU A 21 16.50 15.22 11.20
CA LEU A 21 16.23 14.04 10.38
C LEU A 21 17.41 13.06 10.37
N PHE A 22 18.64 13.55 10.30
CA PHE A 22 19.84 12.70 10.38
C PHE A 22 19.94 11.97 11.71
N LEU A 23 19.69 12.64 12.83
CA LEU A 23 19.68 12.01 14.15
C LEU A 23 18.60 10.94 14.26
N ILE A 24 17.39 11.21 13.74
CA ILE A 24 16.30 10.23 13.71
C ILE A 24 16.70 9.03 12.85
N GLN A 25 17.25 9.25 11.66
CA GLN A 25 17.72 8.17 10.78
C GLN A 25 18.74 7.27 11.51
N LYS A 26 19.72 7.86 12.19
CA LYS A 26 20.72 7.09 12.96
C LYS A 26 20.10 6.25 14.07
N LEU A 27 19.14 6.81 14.81
CA LEU A 27 18.46 6.07 15.88
C LEU A 27 17.58 4.95 15.32
N VAL A 28 16.85 5.22 14.24
CA VAL A 28 16.01 4.23 13.57
C VAL A 28 16.87 3.10 12.99
N ASP A 29 17.96 3.43 12.29
CA ASP A 29 18.88 2.42 11.74
C ASP A 29 19.46 1.55 12.85
N GLN A 30 19.89 2.15 13.96
CA GLN A 30 20.43 1.40 15.11
C GLN A 30 19.38 0.48 15.75
N GLU A 31 18.12 0.93 15.83
CA GLU A 31 17.03 0.11 16.36
C GLU A 31 16.65 -1.02 15.40
N LEU A 32 16.57 -0.75 14.10
CA LEU A 32 16.24 -1.73 13.06
C LEU A 32 17.39 -2.70 12.76
N ASP A 33 18.63 -2.37 13.13
CA ASP A 33 19.77 -3.27 12.95
C ASP A 33 19.80 -4.43 13.96
N LYS A 34 18.92 -4.39 14.97
CA LYS A 34 18.75 -5.46 15.96
C LYS A 34 18.31 -6.77 15.29
N SER A 35 18.81 -7.90 15.79
CA SER A 35 18.55 -9.22 15.23
C SER A 35 17.06 -9.56 15.08
N LYS A 36 16.19 -9.07 15.98
CA LYS A 36 14.74 -9.26 15.93
C LYS A 36 14.05 -8.66 14.70
N TYR A 37 14.66 -7.68 14.04
CA TYR A 37 14.12 -7.03 12.84
C TYR A 37 14.79 -7.53 11.54
N LYS A 38 15.63 -8.56 11.64
CA LYS A 38 16.31 -9.19 10.52
C LYS A 38 15.78 -10.61 10.34
N CYS A 39 15.70 -11.06 9.09
CA CYS A 39 15.46 -12.48 8.84
C CYS A 39 16.62 -13.34 9.30
N GLY A 40 16.29 -14.52 9.81
CA GLY A 40 17.25 -15.59 9.98
C GLY A 40 17.79 -16.07 8.63
N CYS A 41 19.07 -16.42 8.65
CA CYS A 41 19.78 -16.99 7.52
C CYS A 41 20.48 -18.27 7.96
N LYS A 42 20.46 -19.28 7.10
CA LYS A 42 21.15 -20.55 7.34
C LYS A 42 21.95 -20.95 6.10
N CYS A 43 23.11 -21.54 6.34
CA CYS A 43 23.94 -22.22 5.37
C CYS A 43 23.19 -23.49 4.92
N VAL A 44 22.80 -23.54 3.65
CA VAL A 44 22.10 -24.67 3.01
C VAL A 44 23.07 -25.35 2.05
N ASP A 45 23.34 -26.62 2.30
CA ASP A 45 24.24 -27.42 1.47
C ASP A 45 23.69 -27.52 0.06
N THR A 46 24.52 -27.14 -0.92
CA THR A 46 24.09 -27.09 -2.33
C THR A 46 24.64 -28.27 -3.13
N SER A 47 25.71 -28.92 -2.64
CA SER A 47 26.38 -30.07 -3.26
C SER A 47 27.14 -30.92 -2.23
N THR A 48 27.55 -32.13 -2.61
CA THR A 48 28.41 -33.04 -1.84
C THR A 48 29.84 -32.54 -1.62
N ASP A 49 30.22 -31.43 -2.25
CA ASP A 49 31.56 -30.84 -2.21
C ASP A 49 31.80 -29.96 -0.96
N GLY A 50 30.84 -29.89 -0.04
CA GLY A 50 30.92 -29.09 1.19
C GLY A 50 30.67 -27.59 1.00
N SER A 51 30.32 -27.15 -0.21
CA SER A 51 29.93 -25.76 -0.46
C SER A 51 28.50 -25.49 0.00
N CYS A 52 28.30 -24.45 0.81
CA CYS A 52 26.97 -24.02 1.22
C CYS A 52 26.61 -22.64 0.69
N ARG A 53 25.32 -22.49 0.41
CA ARG A 53 24.68 -21.23 0.04
C ARG A 53 24.02 -20.65 1.27
N MET A 54 24.27 -19.37 1.56
CA MET A 54 23.50 -18.67 2.58
C MET A 54 22.09 -18.44 2.05
N ALA A 55 21.10 -19.05 2.67
CA ALA A 55 19.69 -18.84 2.38
C ALA A 55 19.03 -18.13 3.56
N CYS A 56 18.38 -17.00 3.29
CA CYS A 56 17.62 -16.24 4.28
C CYS A 56 16.13 -16.39 4.00
N GLY A 57 15.32 -16.47 5.05
CA GLY A 57 13.88 -16.60 4.89
C GLY A 57 13.18 -16.88 6.21
N ILE A 58 11.84 -16.79 6.18
CA ILE A 58 11.00 -17.00 7.34
C ILE A 58 11.21 -18.39 7.96
N GLN A 59 11.54 -19.39 7.14
CA GLN A 59 11.83 -20.77 7.58
C GLN A 59 13.12 -20.91 8.40
N TYR A 60 13.99 -19.90 8.39
CA TYR A 60 15.23 -19.86 9.17
C TYR A 60 15.19 -18.80 10.29
N SER A 61 14.06 -18.12 10.46
CA SER A 61 13.83 -17.05 11.44
C SER A 61 13.21 -17.58 12.72
N THR A 62 13.45 -16.90 13.85
CA THR A 62 12.65 -17.10 15.08
C THR A 62 11.26 -16.46 14.95
N LEU A 63 10.36 -16.75 15.89
CA LEU A 63 8.99 -16.20 15.89
C LEU A 63 8.98 -14.67 15.82
N ASP A 64 9.86 -14.01 16.58
CA ASP A 64 9.97 -12.55 16.59
C ASP A 64 10.51 -12.02 15.25
N GLN A 65 11.51 -12.69 14.68
CA GLN A 65 12.14 -12.32 13.40
C GLN A 65 11.22 -12.53 12.19
N ALA A 66 10.37 -13.55 12.23
CA ALA A 66 9.48 -13.93 11.13
C ALA A 66 8.57 -12.78 10.70
N SER A 67 8.11 -11.97 11.67
CA SER A 67 7.25 -10.80 11.43
C SER A 67 7.91 -9.71 10.57
N SER A 68 9.25 -9.64 10.58
CA SER A 68 10.03 -8.62 9.87
C SER A 68 10.57 -9.10 8.53
N CYS A 69 10.22 -10.33 8.11
CA CYS A 69 10.75 -10.91 6.88
C CYS A 69 10.02 -10.43 5.63
N PRO A 70 10.76 -10.09 4.55
CA PRO A 70 10.13 -9.78 3.27
C PRO A 70 9.51 -11.04 2.67
N ILE A 71 8.32 -10.88 2.09
CA ILE A 71 7.63 -11.91 1.32
C ILE A 71 7.96 -11.66 -0.16
N PRO A 72 8.86 -12.45 -0.78
CA PRO A 72 9.38 -12.14 -2.12
C PRO A 72 8.30 -12.20 -3.21
N ASN A 73 7.27 -13.03 -3.01
CA ASN A 73 6.15 -13.17 -3.93
C ASN A 73 4.84 -13.04 -3.14
N PRO A 74 4.34 -11.81 -2.90
CA PRO A 74 3.06 -11.62 -2.25
C PRO A 74 1.94 -12.15 -3.17
N PRO A 75 0.85 -12.70 -2.59
CA PRO A 75 -0.31 -13.07 -3.38
C PRO A 75 -0.85 -11.84 -4.10
N LYS A 76 -1.10 -11.98 -5.40
CA LYS A 76 -1.75 -10.92 -6.18
C LYS A 76 -3.19 -10.80 -5.70
N TRP A 77 -3.56 -9.63 -5.24
CA TRP A 77 -4.95 -9.34 -4.91
C TRP A 77 -5.73 -9.25 -6.22
N PRO A 78 -6.86 -9.94 -6.36
CA PRO A 78 -7.73 -9.74 -7.50
C PRO A 78 -8.22 -8.28 -7.51
N ALA A 79 -8.61 -7.78 -8.68
CA ALA A 79 -9.29 -6.49 -8.75
C ALA A 79 -10.59 -6.58 -7.92
N LEU A 80 -10.61 -5.91 -6.77
CA LEU A 80 -11.80 -5.80 -5.94
C LEU A 80 -12.57 -4.56 -6.37
N MET A 81 -13.79 -4.77 -6.87
CA MET A 81 -14.71 -3.67 -7.13
C MET A 81 -15.56 -3.44 -5.89
N GLN A 82 -15.51 -2.23 -5.33
CA GLN A 82 -16.39 -1.86 -4.23
C GLN A 82 -17.83 -1.78 -4.76
N ILE A 83 -18.73 -2.50 -4.11
CA ILE A 83 -20.14 -2.51 -4.45
C ILE A 83 -20.88 -1.58 -3.48
N PRO A 84 -21.61 -0.57 -3.97
CA PRO A 84 -22.41 0.28 -3.09
C PRO A 84 -23.52 -0.51 -2.39
N LEU A 85 -23.73 -0.16 -1.11
CA LEU A 85 -24.88 -0.62 -0.33
C LEU A 85 -26.20 -0.27 -1.04
N SER A 86 -27.25 -1.04 -0.79
CA SER A 86 -28.52 -0.98 -1.52
C SER A 86 -29.11 0.43 -1.61
N GLU A 87 -29.03 1.19 -0.53
CA GLU A 87 -29.53 2.55 -0.37
C GLU A 87 -28.73 3.60 -1.16
N ASN A 88 -27.46 3.29 -1.45
CA ASN A 88 -26.51 4.17 -2.14
C ASN A 88 -26.36 3.82 -3.62
N ARG A 89 -27.22 2.94 -4.15
CA ARG A 89 -27.18 2.57 -5.57
C ARG A 89 -27.75 3.68 -6.44
N ALA A 90 -27.10 3.86 -7.59
CA ALA A 90 -27.53 4.83 -8.58
C ALA A 90 -28.91 4.43 -9.14
N VAL A 91 -29.79 5.42 -9.24
CA VAL A 91 -31.10 5.33 -9.87
C VAL A 91 -31.26 6.52 -10.78
N ARG A 92 -32.19 6.42 -11.73
CA ARG A 92 -32.47 7.49 -12.68
C ARG A 92 -32.91 8.77 -11.97
N SER A 93 -32.31 9.89 -12.37
CA SER A 93 -32.75 11.25 -12.03
C SER A 93 -33.12 12.04 -13.28
N ASP A 94 -33.90 13.11 -13.13
CA ASP A 94 -34.39 13.94 -14.25
C ASP A 94 -33.26 14.63 -15.05
N SER A 95 -32.05 14.68 -14.49
CA SER A 95 -30.83 15.23 -15.10
C SER A 95 -29.96 14.21 -15.82
N ASP A 96 -30.27 12.90 -15.74
CA ASP A 96 -29.43 11.85 -16.31
C ASP A 96 -29.76 11.60 -17.79
N LEU A 97 -28.75 11.72 -18.65
CA LEU A 97 -28.86 11.45 -20.09
C LEU A 97 -28.90 9.95 -20.43
N SER A 98 -28.64 9.07 -19.46
CA SER A 98 -28.55 7.62 -19.67
C SER A 98 -29.78 6.89 -19.13
N LEU A 99 -30.51 6.22 -20.03
CA LEU A 99 -31.70 5.41 -19.73
C LEU A 99 -31.38 4.09 -19.00
N ASP A 100 -30.11 3.73 -18.88
CA ASP A 100 -29.64 2.44 -18.39
C ASP A 100 -29.64 2.31 -16.86
N LEU A 101 -30.05 3.36 -16.13
CA LEU A 101 -30.17 3.31 -14.67
C LEU A 101 -31.58 2.85 -14.24
N PRO A 102 -31.69 2.07 -13.15
CA PRO A 102 -32.97 1.61 -12.63
C PRO A 102 -33.83 2.76 -12.12
N ASP A 103 -35.16 2.53 -12.12
CA ASP A 103 -36.12 3.51 -11.63
C ASP A 103 -35.99 3.75 -10.11
N SER A 104 -36.28 4.98 -9.66
CA SER A 104 -36.14 5.38 -8.26
C SER A 104 -37.03 4.59 -7.28
N SER A 105 -38.12 3.96 -7.77
CA SER A 105 -39.01 3.11 -6.97
C SER A 105 -38.28 1.95 -6.27
N CYS A 106 -37.20 1.42 -6.85
CA CYS A 106 -36.43 0.33 -6.25
C CYS A 106 -35.74 0.73 -4.93
N LYS A 107 -35.56 2.03 -4.65
CA LYS A 107 -34.94 2.51 -3.40
C LYS A 107 -35.84 2.25 -2.20
N GLN A 108 -37.15 2.35 -2.38
CA GLN A 108 -38.12 2.14 -1.30
C GLN A 108 -38.10 0.69 -0.80
N THR A 109 -37.87 -0.25 -1.71
CA THR A 109 -37.78 -1.69 -1.42
C THR A 109 -36.34 -2.19 -1.25
N GLN A 110 -35.35 -1.29 -1.33
CA GLN A 110 -33.91 -1.62 -1.27
C GLN A 110 -33.49 -2.70 -2.29
N SER A 111 -34.21 -2.79 -3.40
CA SER A 111 -34.04 -3.85 -4.41
C SER A 111 -33.23 -3.39 -5.63
N CYS A 112 -32.68 -2.17 -5.60
CA CYS A 112 -31.97 -1.61 -6.75
C CYS A 112 -30.77 -2.47 -7.16
N PRO A 113 -30.66 -2.84 -8.45
CA PRO A 113 -29.51 -3.58 -8.95
C PRO A 113 -28.23 -2.73 -8.90
N VAL A 114 -27.08 -3.39 -8.81
CA VAL A 114 -25.79 -2.68 -8.99
C VAL A 114 -25.66 -2.33 -10.46
N THR A 115 -25.41 -1.07 -10.76
CA THR A 115 -25.05 -0.63 -12.10
C THR A 115 -23.60 -0.16 -12.09
N VAL A 116 -22.77 -0.71 -12.98
CA VAL A 116 -21.35 -0.37 -13.09
C VAL A 116 -21.11 0.23 -14.46
N LEU A 117 -20.55 1.43 -14.51
CA LEU A 117 -20.14 2.04 -15.76
C LEU A 117 -18.83 1.39 -16.23
N PHE A 118 -18.88 0.67 -17.34
CA PHE A 118 -17.68 0.15 -17.99
C PHE A 118 -17.22 1.11 -19.08
N THR A 119 -16.04 1.73 -18.91
CA THR A 119 -15.43 2.59 -19.91
C THR A 119 -14.23 1.87 -20.54
N GLY A 120 -14.28 1.68 -21.85
CA GLY A 120 -13.22 0.99 -22.58
C GLY A 120 -13.37 1.15 -24.09
N GLY A 121 -12.25 1.24 -24.81
CA GLY A 121 -12.26 1.36 -26.27
C GLY A 121 -12.81 0.11 -26.96
N ASN A 122 -12.72 -1.04 -26.30
CA ASN A 122 -13.30 -2.29 -26.78
C ASN A 122 -14.62 -2.58 -26.06
N LYS A 123 -15.74 -2.36 -26.75
CA LYS A 123 -17.10 -2.53 -26.22
C LYS A 123 -17.51 -4.00 -26.05
N THR A 124 -16.79 -4.95 -26.67
CA THR A 124 -17.16 -6.38 -26.59
C THR A 124 -16.84 -7.01 -25.25
N LEU A 125 -16.11 -6.31 -24.36
CA LEU A 125 -15.79 -6.79 -23.02
C LEU A 125 -16.92 -6.55 -22.01
N ALA A 126 -17.94 -5.76 -22.38
CA ALA A 126 -19.10 -5.44 -21.55
C ALA A 126 -20.34 -6.30 -21.84
N ASN A 127 -20.27 -7.22 -22.80
CA ASN A 127 -21.36 -8.13 -23.21
C ASN A 127 -21.07 -9.56 -22.79
#